data_AF-A0A926CXI2-F1
#
_entry.id   AF-A0A926CXI2-F1
#
_cell.length_a   1.000
_cell.length_b   1.000
_cell.length_c   1.000
_cell.angle_alpha   90.00
_cell.angle_beta   90.00
_cell.angle_gamma   90.00
#
_symmetry.space_group_name_H-M   'P 1'
#
loop_
_entity.id
_entity.type
_entity.pdbx_description
1 polymer ?
#
loop_
_entity_poly.entity_id
_entity_poly.type
_entity_poly.pdbx_seq_one_letter_code
_entity_poly.pdbx_strand_id
1 'polypeptide(L)'
;LSEDKRGYGSACLKGIQYIKNKPTDQFPDIVVFIDGDYSDYPEQMYDLVRPIAEQNYDLVIGSRAKGKREKGAMMPQQIFGNWLAITLMRIFTGAKYSDLGPFRAIKWDKLLDLGMIDTTYGWTVEMQMKAAKKKIRFIEVPVDYRMRIGKSKITGTVKGTIMAGYKIIITIFRYI
;
A
#
# COMPACT_ATOMS: atom_id res chain seq x y z
N LEU A 1 10.82 -10.87 -14.58
CA LEU A 1 9.46 -11.23 -14.12
C LEU A 1 8.47 -10.41 -14.94
N SER A 2 7.43 -11.01 -15.50
CA SER A 2 6.37 -10.33 -16.25
C SER A 2 4.99 -10.66 -15.67
N GLU A 3 4.05 -9.72 -15.73
CA GLU A 3 2.64 -9.91 -15.37
C GLU A 3 1.76 -9.32 -16.47
N ASP A 4 0.99 -10.17 -17.13
CA ASP A 4 0.15 -9.79 -18.27
C ASP A 4 -1.21 -9.22 -17.82
N LYS A 5 -1.65 -9.54 -16.60
CA LYS A 5 -2.89 -9.01 -16.03
C LYS A 5 -2.68 -7.60 -15.52
N ARG A 6 -3.51 -6.68 -16.02
CA ARG A 6 -3.50 -5.29 -15.57
C ARG A 6 -4.02 -5.17 -14.13
N GLY A 7 -3.27 -4.46 -13.29
CA GLY A 7 -3.72 -4.01 -11.98
C GLY A 7 -2.56 -3.93 -10.98
N TYR A 8 -2.63 -2.96 -10.07
CA TYR A 8 -1.62 -2.78 -9.02
C TYR A 8 -1.48 -4.05 -8.16
N GLY A 9 -2.59 -4.57 -7.64
CA GLY A 9 -2.61 -5.81 -6.89
C GLY A 9 -2.12 -7.03 -7.69
N SER A 10 -2.39 -7.11 -8.99
CA SER A 10 -1.83 -8.18 -9.85
C SER A 10 -0.30 -8.15 -9.87
N ALA A 11 0.32 -6.97 -10.01
CA ALA A 11 1.77 -6.84 -9.96
C ALA A 11 2.34 -7.24 -8.58
N CYS A 12 1.70 -6.81 -7.49
CA CYS A 12 2.10 -7.21 -6.13
C CYS A 12 1.97 -8.72 -5.91
N LEU A 13 0.85 -9.34 -6.32
CA LEU A 13 0.62 -10.78 -6.24
C LEU A 13 1.66 -11.57 -7.03
N LYS A 14 2.04 -11.08 -8.21
CA LYS A 14 3.08 -11.72 -9.02
C LYS A 14 4.44 -11.70 -8.31
N GLY A 15 4.80 -10.59 -7.67
CA GLY A 15 6.00 -10.49 -6.85
C GLY A 15 5.99 -11.48 -5.68
N ILE A 16 4.86 -11.58 -4.97
CA ILE A 16 4.68 -12.55 -3.87
C ILE A 16 4.80 -13.99 -4.38
N GLN A 17 4.16 -14.32 -5.50
CA GLN A 17 4.24 -15.66 -6.09
C GLN A 17 5.66 -16.00 -6.53
N TYR A 18 6.38 -15.03 -7.10
CA TYR A 18 7.78 -15.21 -7.49
C TYR A 18 8.65 -15.57 -6.28
N ILE A 19 8.48 -14.90 -5.14
CA ILE A 19 9.20 -15.22 -3.89
C ILE A 19 8.79 -16.61 -3.39
N LYS A 20 7.49 -16.94 -3.37
CA LYS A 20 6.98 -18.26 -2.94
C LYS A 20 7.54 -19.44 -3.73
N ASN A 21 7.89 -19.22 -5.00
CA ASN A 21 8.45 -20.25 -5.87
C ASN A 21 9.97 -20.45 -5.67
N LYS A 22 10.62 -19.63 -4.84
CA LYS A 22 12.02 -19.83 -4.46
C LYS A 22 12.13 -20.91 -3.37
N PRO A 23 13.32 -21.53 -3.23
CA PRO A 23 13.63 -22.34 -2.06
C PRO A 23 13.38 -21.57 -0.74
N THR A 24 12.92 -22.26 0.29
CA THR A 24 12.50 -21.64 1.56
C THR A 24 13.66 -20.97 2.30
N ASP A 25 14.89 -21.45 2.13
CA ASP A 25 16.13 -20.85 2.62
C ASP A 25 16.48 -19.52 1.93
N GLN A 26 15.79 -19.18 0.83
CA GLN A 26 15.92 -17.90 0.14
C GLN A 26 14.74 -16.96 0.37
N PHE A 27 13.85 -17.29 1.31
CA PHE A 27 12.76 -16.39 1.66
C PHE A 27 13.32 -15.15 2.36
N PRO A 28 12.88 -13.94 1.96
CA PRO A 28 13.29 -12.73 2.63
C PRO A 28 12.61 -12.64 4.00
N ASP A 29 13.24 -11.94 4.94
CA ASP A 29 12.58 -11.58 6.21
C ASP A 29 11.56 -10.46 6.02
N ILE A 30 11.85 -9.53 5.11
CA ILE A 30 11.08 -8.30 4.88
C ILE A 30 10.86 -8.12 3.38
N VAL A 31 9.62 -7.82 3.00
CA VAL A 31 9.26 -7.42 1.64
C VAL A 31 8.89 -5.94 1.61
N VAL A 32 9.46 -5.21 0.65
CA VAL A 32 9.15 -3.81 0.40
C VAL A 32 8.38 -3.66 -0.91
N PHE A 33 7.29 -2.91 -0.87
CA PHE A 33 6.53 -2.47 -2.03
C PHE A 33 6.81 -0.99 -2.29
N ILE A 34 7.00 -0.62 -3.55
CA ILE A 34 7.25 0.77 -3.98
C ILE A 34 6.73 0.94 -5.41
N ASP A 35 6.21 2.12 -5.75
CA ASP A 35 5.77 2.41 -7.11
C ASP A 35 6.97 2.71 -8.02
N GLY A 36 6.98 2.11 -9.21
CA GLY A 36 8.02 2.31 -10.22
C GLY A 36 7.86 3.56 -11.09
N ASP A 37 7.03 4.53 -10.69
CA ASP A 37 6.70 5.73 -11.48
C ASP A 37 7.50 6.99 -11.07
N TYR A 38 8.56 6.78 -10.28
CA TYR A 38 9.44 7.80 -9.75
C TYR A 38 8.80 8.73 -8.71
N SER A 39 7.55 8.52 -8.28
CA SER A 39 6.91 9.41 -7.29
C SER A 39 7.45 9.26 -5.87
N ASP A 40 7.93 8.07 -5.53
CA ASP A 40 8.56 7.76 -4.24
C ASP A 40 10.09 7.96 -4.29
N TYR A 41 10.70 8.11 -3.12
CA TYR A 41 12.16 8.19 -2.92
C TYR A 41 12.67 6.86 -2.35
N PRO A 42 13.28 5.97 -3.16
CA PRO A 42 13.79 4.68 -2.70
C PRO A 42 14.81 4.80 -1.55
N GLU A 43 15.49 5.95 -1.44
CA GLU A 43 16.43 6.26 -0.36
C GLU A 43 15.76 6.22 1.03
N GLN A 44 14.45 6.50 1.09
CA GLN A 44 13.67 6.44 2.34
C GLN A 44 13.27 5.00 2.72
N MET A 45 13.65 3.98 1.93
CA MET A 45 13.37 2.58 2.25
C MET A 45 13.93 2.18 3.61
N TYR A 46 15.08 2.73 4.00
CA TYR A 46 15.68 2.48 5.31
C TYR A 46 14.72 2.85 6.45
N ASP A 47 13.99 3.96 6.34
CA ASP A 47 13.02 4.38 7.35
C ASP A 47 11.82 3.43 7.46
N LEU A 48 11.49 2.69 6.40
CA LEU A 48 10.45 1.67 6.42
C LEU A 48 10.93 0.34 6.98
N VAL A 49 12.18 -0.05 6.71
CA VAL A 49 12.74 -1.33 7.15
C VAL A 49 13.14 -1.29 8.62
N ARG A 50 13.73 -0.17 9.08
CA ARG A 50 14.25 -0.02 10.44
C ARG A 50 13.23 -0.36 11.55
N PRO A 51 11.96 0.09 11.52
CA PRO A 51 11.00 -0.25 12.58
C PRO A 51 10.67 -1.75 12.63
N ILE A 52 10.76 -2.45 11.50
CA ILE A 52 10.55 -3.90 11.45
C ILE A 52 11.75 -4.64 12.04
N ALA A 53 12.95 -4.23 11.65
CA ALA A 53 14.20 -4.86 12.07
C ALA A 53 14.54 -4.62 13.55
N GLU A 54 14.27 -3.41 14.06
CA GLU A 54 14.80 -2.97 15.36
C GLU A 54 13.73 -2.73 16.43
N GLN A 55 12.49 -2.43 16.03
CA GLN A 55 11.44 -1.95 16.94
C GLN A 55 10.26 -2.91 17.04
N ASN A 56 10.43 -4.13 16.50
CA ASN A 56 9.46 -5.20 16.57
C ASN A 56 8.09 -4.81 15.96
N TYR A 57 8.08 -3.96 14.94
CA TYR A 57 6.89 -3.78 14.09
C TYR A 57 6.81 -4.87 13.04
N ASP A 58 5.61 -5.09 12.51
CA ASP A 58 5.32 -6.15 11.55
C ASP A 58 4.98 -5.58 10.16
N LEU A 59 4.35 -4.40 10.12
CA LEU A 59 3.99 -3.65 8.91
C LEU A 59 4.36 -2.18 9.08
N VAL A 60 5.06 -1.60 8.10
CA VAL A 60 5.38 -0.17 8.06
C VAL A 60 4.79 0.42 6.79
N ILE A 61 4.06 1.53 6.95
CA ILE A 61 3.45 2.26 5.84
C ILE A 61 4.13 3.63 5.71
N GLY A 62 4.63 3.93 4.52
CA GLY A 62 5.06 5.27 4.18
C GLY A 62 3.85 6.19 4.05
N SER A 63 3.77 7.20 4.92
CA SER A 63 2.69 8.19 4.92
C SER A 63 3.11 9.47 4.23
N ARG A 64 2.51 9.71 3.06
CA ARG A 64 2.62 10.96 2.29
C ARG A 64 1.84 12.10 2.94
N ALA A 65 0.93 11.78 3.85
CA ALA A 65 0.21 12.75 4.66
C ALA A 65 1.08 13.32 5.80
N LYS A 66 2.11 12.57 6.24
CA LYS A 66 3.05 12.97 7.29
C LYS A 66 4.38 13.52 6.74
N GLY A 67 4.75 13.19 5.50
CA GLY A 67 5.97 13.68 4.85
C GLY A 67 5.78 14.93 3.98
N LYS A 68 6.81 15.31 3.22
CA LYS A 68 6.75 16.44 2.29
C LYS A 68 6.13 16.00 0.96
N ARG A 69 5.05 16.65 0.57
CA ARG A 69 4.38 16.40 -0.72
C ARG A 69 4.59 17.58 -1.66
N GLU A 70 5.14 17.31 -2.83
CA GLU A 70 5.25 18.30 -3.90
C GLU A 70 3.86 18.78 -4.35
N LYS A 71 3.72 20.08 -4.64
CA LYS A 71 2.45 20.66 -5.07
C LYS A 71 2.03 20.04 -6.41
N GLY A 72 0.82 19.47 -6.45
CA GLY A 72 0.29 18.79 -7.64
C GLY A 72 0.61 17.30 -7.73
N ALA A 73 1.42 16.74 -6.82
CA ALA A 73 1.71 15.30 -6.81
C ALA A 73 0.48 14.42 -6.52
N MET A 74 -0.53 14.97 -5.83
CA MET A 74 -1.83 14.33 -5.63
C MET A 74 -2.96 15.23 -6.08
N MET A 75 -3.88 14.67 -6.86
CA MET A 75 -5.10 15.35 -7.28
C MET A 75 -6.09 15.44 -6.10
N PRO A 76 -6.94 16.48 -6.02
CA PRO A 76 -7.92 16.65 -4.94
C PRO A 76 -8.79 15.42 -4.69
N GLN A 77 -9.21 14.73 -5.76
CA GLN A 77 -10.00 13.52 -5.66
C GLN A 77 -9.24 12.33 -5.03
N GLN A 78 -7.92 12.24 -5.21
CA GLN A 78 -7.10 11.21 -4.55
C GLN A 78 -6.97 11.50 -3.05
N ILE A 79 -6.84 12.79 -2.70
CA ILE A 79 -6.78 13.24 -1.30
C ILE A 79 -8.10 12.91 -0.60
N PHE A 80 -9.24 13.23 -1.23
CA PHE A 80 -10.56 12.90 -0.70
C PHE A 80 -10.77 11.39 -0.58
N GLY A 81 -10.44 10.60 -1.62
CA GLY A 81 -10.56 9.15 -1.59
C GLY A 81 -9.72 8.51 -0.48
N ASN A 82 -8.48 8.99 -0.30
CA ASN A 82 -7.62 8.58 0.81
C ASN A 82 -8.26 8.91 2.16
N TRP A 83 -8.69 10.16 2.35
CA TRP A 83 -9.34 10.61 3.59
C TRP A 83 -10.60 9.80 3.92
N LEU A 84 -11.45 9.54 2.94
CA LEU A 84 -12.67 8.76 3.11
C LEU A 84 -12.32 7.32 3.52
N ALA A 85 -11.38 6.69 2.83
CA ALA A 85 -10.99 5.32 3.12
C ALA A 85 -10.38 5.16 4.53
N ILE A 86 -9.45 6.03 4.92
CA ILE A 86 -8.87 5.97 6.28
C ILE A 86 -9.93 6.24 7.36
N THR A 87 -10.90 7.13 7.08
CA THR A 87 -12.01 7.41 8.01
C THR A 87 -12.91 6.19 8.19
N LEU A 88 -13.31 5.55 7.10
CA LEU A 88 -14.12 4.33 7.15
C LEU A 88 -13.38 3.18 7.84
N MET A 89 -12.10 2.96 7.52
CA MET A 89 -11.29 1.94 8.20
C MET A 89 -11.22 2.20 9.70
N ARG A 90 -11.05 3.46 10.13
CA ARG A 90 -11.05 3.83 11.54
C ARG A 90 -12.38 3.54 12.22
N ILE A 91 -13.50 3.83 11.56
CA ILE A 91 -14.85 3.55 12.09
C ILE A 91 -15.05 2.04 12.29
N PHE A 92 -14.67 1.21 11.31
CA PHE A 92 -14.98 -0.22 11.35
C PHE A 92 -13.96 -1.08 12.11
N THR A 93 -12.69 -0.65 12.17
CA THR A 93 -11.61 -1.46 12.77
C THR A 93 -10.96 -0.82 13.99
N GLY A 94 -11.24 0.47 14.26
CA GLY A 94 -10.54 1.27 15.27
C GLY A 94 -9.10 1.64 14.90
N ALA A 95 -8.53 1.08 13.83
CA ALA A 95 -7.16 1.35 13.41
C ALA A 95 -7.02 2.78 12.87
N LYS A 96 -5.98 3.48 13.31
CA LYS A 96 -5.71 4.87 12.94
C LYS A 96 -4.60 4.92 11.88
N TYR A 97 -5.01 4.96 10.63
CA TYR A 97 -4.13 5.21 9.49
C TYR A 97 -4.23 6.68 9.04
N SER A 98 -3.13 7.22 8.53
CA SER A 98 -3.07 8.55 7.92
C SER A 98 -3.00 8.49 6.39
N ASP A 99 -2.54 7.38 5.81
CA ASP A 99 -2.40 7.23 4.37
C ASP A 99 -2.56 5.79 3.86
N LEU A 100 -3.04 5.65 2.64
CA LEU A 100 -3.04 4.42 1.85
C LEU A 100 -1.81 4.34 0.93
N GLY A 101 -0.66 4.91 1.33
CA GLY A 101 0.55 5.02 0.51
C GLY A 101 1.03 3.68 -0.04
N PRO A 102 1.57 3.62 -1.29
CA PRO A 102 2.06 2.38 -1.91
C PRO A 102 3.40 1.92 -1.32
N PHE A 103 4.21 2.85 -0.82
CA PHE A 103 5.50 2.56 -0.19
C PHE A 103 5.30 1.88 1.17
N ARG A 104 5.59 0.58 1.26
CA ARG A 104 5.32 -0.24 2.44
C ARG A 104 6.41 -1.27 2.65
N ALA A 105 6.70 -1.61 3.89
CA ALA A 105 7.50 -2.76 4.27
C ALA A 105 6.69 -3.69 5.18
N ILE A 106 6.84 -4.99 5.04
CA ILE A 106 6.13 -5.98 5.87
C ILE A 106 7.00 -7.22 6.06
N LYS A 107 6.93 -7.84 7.25
CA LYS A 107 7.55 -9.15 7.47
C LYS A 107 6.94 -10.19 6.53
N TRP A 108 7.78 -11.05 5.97
CA TRP A 108 7.35 -12.04 4.98
C TRP A 108 6.29 -13.00 5.52
N ASP A 109 6.49 -13.53 6.73
CA ASP A 109 5.53 -14.40 7.40
C ASP A 109 4.16 -13.72 7.58
N LYS A 110 4.16 -12.45 8.01
CA LYS A 110 2.92 -11.67 8.17
C LYS A 110 2.24 -11.37 6.85
N LEU A 111 3.00 -11.10 5.78
CA LEU A 111 2.44 -10.93 4.45
C LEU A 111 1.75 -12.21 3.95
N LEU A 112 2.31 -13.38 4.23
CA LEU A 112 1.68 -14.66 3.93
C LEU A 112 0.38 -14.85 4.73
N ASP A 113 0.42 -14.55 6.03
CA ASP A 113 -0.74 -14.64 6.92
C ASP A 113 -1.90 -13.74 6.50
N LEU A 114 -1.63 -12.61 5.84
CA LEU A 114 -2.66 -11.72 5.29
C LEU A 114 -3.45 -12.40 4.15
N GLY A 115 -2.89 -13.38 3.44
CA GLY A 115 -3.61 -14.10 2.37
C GLY A 115 -4.21 -13.15 1.32
N MET A 116 -3.41 -12.22 0.84
CA MET A 116 -3.84 -11.12 -0.02
C MET A 116 -4.41 -11.60 -1.38
N ILE A 117 -5.49 -10.99 -1.89
CA ILE A 117 -6.18 -11.44 -3.12
C ILE A 117 -6.63 -10.35 -4.10
N ASP A 118 -6.75 -9.07 -3.72
CA ASP A 118 -7.22 -8.01 -4.63
C ASP A 118 -6.23 -7.80 -5.78
N THR A 119 -6.73 -7.76 -7.02
CA THR A 119 -5.86 -7.64 -8.19
C THR A 119 -5.63 -6.20 -8.64
N THR A 120 -6.17 -5.21 -7.92
CA THR A 120 -6.30 -3.83 -8.40
C THR A 120 -5.96 -2.80 -7.31
N TYR A 121 -6.69 -1.68 -7.24
CA TYR A 121 -6.48 -0.60 -6.29
C TYR A 121 -6.97 -0.92 -4.87
N GLY A 122 -7.79 -1.97 -4.69
CA GLY A 122 -8.26 -2.39 -3.38
C GLY A 122 -7.16 -3.02 -2.52
N TRP A 123 -6.01 -3.37 -3.11
CA TRP A 123 -4.91 -4.07 -2.44
C TRP A 123 -4.39 -3.38 -1.18
N THR A 124 -4.15 -2.07 -1.23
CA THR A 124 -3.61 -1.32 -0.09
C THR A 124 -4.61 -1.23 1.08
N VAL A 125 -5.90 -1.20 0.74
CA VAL A 125 -7.02 -1.19 1.68
C VAL A 125 -7.20 -2.58 2.29
N GLU A 126 -7.23 -3.63 1.46
CA GLU A 126 -7.27 -5.02 1.90
C GLU A 126 -6.16 -5.31 2.92
N MET A 127 -4.93 -4.89 2.61
CA MET A 127 -3.77 -5.11 3.48
C MET A 127 -3.98 -4.50 4.87
N GLN A 128 -4.43 -3.24 4.94
CA GLN A 128 -4.63 -2.54 6.21
C GLN A 128 -5.85 -3.05 6.97
N MET A 129 -6.94 -3.38 6.28
CA MET A 129 -8.12 -3.99 6.90
C MET A 129 -7.77 -5.34 7.53
N LYS A 130 -7.06 -6.19 6.79
CA LYS A 130 -6.63 -7.50 7.29
C LYS A 130 -5.56 -7.39 8.38
N ALA A 131 -4.64 -6.44 8.27
CA ALA A 131 -3.65 -6.16 9.31
C ALA A 131 -4.35 -5.72 10.62
N ALA A 132 -5.34 -4.83 10.53
CA ALA A 132 -6.14 -4.41 11.68
C ALA A 132 -6.90 -5.58 12.31
N LYS A 133 -7.59 -6.40 11.49
CA LYS A 133 -8.33 -7.59 11.96
C LYS A 133 -7.43 -8.61 12.64
N LYS A 134 -6.23 -8.84 12.10
CA LYS A 134 -5.23 -9.77 12.67
C LYS A 134 -4.38 -9.16 13.79
N LYS A 135 -4.65 -7.91 14.17
CA LYS A 135 -3.88 -7.16 15.20
C LYS A 135 -2.37 -7.14 14.90
N ILE A 136 -2.01 -7.07 13.63
CA ILE A 136 -0.61 -6.92 13.19
C ILE A 136 -0.10 -5.57 13.69
N ARG A 137 1.10 -5.54 14.28
CA ARG A 137 1.67 -4.29 14.80
C ARG A 137 2.16 -3.46 13.64
N PHE A 138 1.54 -2.31 13.44
CA PHE A 138 1.90 -1.41 12.36
C PHE A 138 2.34 -0.04 12.89
N ILE A 139 3.16 0.63 12.08
CA ILE A 139 3.52 2.03 12.27
C ILE A 139 3.53 2.74 10.92
N GLU A 140 3.37 4.05 10.96
CA GLU A 140 3.52 4.90 9.78
C GLU A 140 4.74 5.81 9.94
N VAL A 141 5.58 5.85 8.92
CA VAL A 141 6.73 6.75 8.85
C VAL A 141 6.47 7.82 7.80
N PRO A 142 6.90 9.08 8.00
CA PRO A 142 6.77 10.12 6.98
C PRO A 142 7.60 9.74 5.74
N VAL A 143 7.00 9.83 4.56
CA VAL A 143 7.73 9.69 3.28
C VAL A 143 7.43 10.87 2.38
N ASP A 144 8.44 11.30 1.64
CA ASP A 144 8.31 12.40 0.71
C ASP A 144 7.71 11.87 -0.60
N TYR A 145 6.93 12.71 -1.28
CA TYR A 145 6.22 12.32 -2.50
C TYR A 145 6.29 13.42 -3.54
N ARG A 146 6.88 13.09 -4.69
CA ARG A 146 7.10 14.02 -5.81
C ARG A 146 6.17 13.72 -6.98
N MET A 147 6.11 14.64 -7.92
CA MET A 147 5.39 14.38 -9.17
C MET A 147 6.04 13.21 -9.92
N ARG A 148 5.20 12.27 -10.34
CA ARG A 148 5.60 11.16 -11.21
C ARG A 148 6.25 11.67 -12.51
N ILE A 149 7.16 10.89 -13.08
CA ILE A 149 7.62 11.10 -14.45
C ILE A 149 6.67 10.36 -15.40
N GLY A 150 5.94 11.08 -16.25
CA GLY A 150 5.01 10.54 -17.26
C GLY A 150 3.53 10.87 -17.04
N LYS A 151 2.68 10.67 -18.06
CA LYS A 151 1.22 10.89 -17.96
C LYS A 151 0.53 9.73 -17.24
N SER A 152 -0.27 10.04 -16.24
CA SER A 152 -1.07 9.05 -15.51
C SER A 152 -2.10 8.36 -16.41
N LYS A 153 -2.06 7.02 -16.49
CA LYS A 153 -3.05 6.21 -17.22
C LYS A 153 -4.43 6.18 -16.54
N ILE A 154 -4.55 6.65 -15.29
CA ILE A 154 -5.73 6.40 -14.42
C ILE A 154 -6.33 7.69 -13.84
N THR A 155 -5.50 8.66 -13.43
CA THR A 155 -5.98 9.87 -12.74
C THR A 155 -6.36 11.02 -13.67
N GLY A 156 -6.21 10.85 -14.99
CA GLY A 156 -6.60 11.85 -15.99
C GLY A 156 -8.09 11.84 -16.35
N THR A 157 -8.88 10.86 -15.87
CA THR A 157 -10.32 10.79 -16.14
C THR A 157 -11.14 10.72 -14.85
N VAL A 158 -12.21 11.51 -14.78
CA VAL A 158 -13.18 11.51 -13.67
C VAL A 158 -13.72 10.10 -13.43
N LYS A 159 -13.98 9.34 -14.50
CA LYS A 159 -14.45 7.94 -14.44
C LYS A 159 -13.46 7.00 -13.77
N GLY A 160 -12.17 7.10 -14.07
CA GLY A 160 -11.12 6.28 -13.46
C GLY A 160 -10.98 6.52 -11.96
N THR A 161 -11.11 7.78 -11.54
CA THR A 161 -11.14 8.15 -10.12
C THR A 161 -12.37 7.57 -9.41
N ILE A 162 -13.57 7.75 -9.98
CA ILE A 162 -14.81 7.27 -9.36
C ILE A 162 -14.79 5.74 -9.23
N MET A 163 -14.32 5.02 -10.25
CA MET A 163 -14.18 3.56 -10.17
C MET A 163 -13.18 3.12 -9.10
N ALA A 164 -12.04 3.82 -8.96
CA ALA A 164 -11.07 3.52 -7.90
C ALA A 164 -11.68 3.77 -6.51
N GLY A 165 -12.39 4.89 -6.31
CA GLY A 165 -13.08 5.21 -5.07
C GLY A 165 -14.18 4.20 -4.73
N TYR A 166 -15.04 3.86 -5.68
CA TYR A 166 -16.09 2.85 -5.52
C TYR A 166 -15.50 1.48 -5.13
N LYS A 167 -14.42 1.06 -5.80
CA LYS A 167 -13.79 -0.22 -5.50
C LYS A 167 -13.11 -0.23 -4.13
N ILE A 168 -12.47 0.87 -3.74
CA ILE A 168 -11.94 1.05 -2.38
C ILE A 168 -13.05 0.88 -1.35
N ILE A 169 -14.19 1.57 -1.53
CA ILE A 169 -15.32 1.49 -0.61
C ILE A 169 -15.88 0.06 -0.53
N ILE A 170 -16.14 -0.60 -1.65
CA ILE A 170 -16.60 -2.01 -1.65
C ILE A 170 -15.60 -2.91 -0.93
N THR A 171 -14.30 -2.69 -1.15
CA THR A 171 -13.27 -3.52 -0.53
C THR A 171 -13.31 -3.37 0.99
N ILE A 172 -13.54 -2.15 1.51
CA ILE A 172 -13.74 -1.94 2.95
C ILE A 172 -14.95 -2.76 3.41
N PHE A 173 -16.11 -2.60 2.77
CA PHE A 173 -17.34 -3.31 3.15
C PHE A 173 -17.22 -4.85 3.09
N ARG A 174 -16.47 -5.38 2.13
CA ARG A 174 -16.19 -6.82 2.01
C ARG A 174 -15.41 -7.37 3.22
N TYR A 175 -14.61 -6.52 3.85
CA TYR A 175 -13.75 -6.88 4.97
C TYR A 175 -14.19 -6.23 6.28
N ILE A 176 -15.40 -5.71 6.40
CA ILE A 176 -16.09 -5.53 7.69
C ILE A 176 -16.50 -6.93 8.15
#